data_AF-A0A932GMJ7-F1
#
_entry.id   AF-A0A932GMJ7-F1
#
_cell.length_a   1.000
_cell.length_b   1.000
_cell.length_c   1.000
_cell.angle_alpha   90.00
_cell.angle_beta   90.00
_cell.angle_gamma   90.00
#
_symmetry.space_group_name_H-M   'P 1'
#
loop_
_entity.id
_entity.type
_entity.pdbx_description
1 polymer ?
#
loop_
_entity_poly.entity_id
_entity_poly.type
_entity_poly.pdbx_seq_one_letter_code
_entity_poly.pdbx_strand_id
1 'polypeptide(L)'
;MRILRAFFREKWLEIAIVAICFQLITNAVSVLLGNRPEVIVLLALAILLLVAVVASGADMIRSHRALVGEALALDIPRRGVIFTVGLRSHEDDSTVLKVFRALRPEFCGFLGTNRTERERVVEGIVEKVGLGLDRYKMISVDPTNLRSIRDDIAHLIRWLQSKGLDERAMVVDLTGGTAIMSVAALMAADDLRVDSQYIASEFDANNKPIPGTQRALVVTSYRKA
;
A
#
# COMPACT_ATOMS: atom_id res chain seq x y z
N MET A 1 29.99 1.70 -17.90
CA MET A 1 29.99 0.89 -19.14
C MET A 1 29.40 -0.54 -18.98
N ARG A 2 29.69 -1.28 -17.90
CA ARG A 2 29.12 -2.63 -17.67
C ARG A 2 27.58 -2.67 -17.54
N ILE A 3 26.99 -1.68 -16.85
CA ILE A 3 25.53 -1.58 -16.65
C ILE A 3 24.80 -1.33 -17.97
N LEU A 4 25.33 -0.44 -18.82
CA LEU A 4 24.77 -0.18 -20.15
C LEU A 4 24.77 -1.43 -21.04
N ARG A 5 25.86 -2.22 -21.02
CA ARG A 5 25.93 -3.47 -21.79
C ARG A 5 24.94 -4.52 -21.28
N ALA A 6 24.73 -4.62 -19.98
CA ALA A 6 23.75 -5.53 -19.40
C ALA A 6 22.32 -5.14 -19.78
N PHE A 7 21.98 -3.85 -19.68
CA PHE A 7 20.68 -3.31 -20.10
C PHE A 7 20.41 -3.57 -21.59
N PHE A 8 21.38 -3.26 -22.47
CA PHE A 8 21.24 -3.53 -23.89
C PHE A 8 21.07 -5.03 -24.17
N ARG A 9 21.80 -5.92 -23.48
CA ARG A 9 21.68 -7.37 -23.71
C ARG A 9 20.30 -7.92 -23.31
N GLU A 10 19.71 -7.40 -22.24
CA GLU A 10 18.39 -7.83 -21.76
C GLU A 10 17.25 -7.25 -22.60
N LYS A 11 17.40 -6.01 -23.09
CA LYS A 11 16.36 -5.26 -23.79
C LYS A 11 16.53 -5.18 -25.31
N TRP A 12 17.58 -5.78 -25.88
CA TRP A 12 17.89 -5.69 -27.31
C TRP A 12 16.72 -6.15 -28.20
N LEU A 13 16.07 -7.26 -27.83
CA LEU A 13 14.97 -7.80 -28.62
C LEU A 13 13.76 -6.85 -28.62
N GLU A 14 13.38 -6.30 -27.46
CA GLU A 14 12.31 -5.30 -27.35
C GLU A 14 12.64 -4.04 -28.16
N ILE A 15 13.87 -3.53 -28.04
CA ILE A 15 14.31 -2.34 -28.78
C ILE A 15 14.30 -2.59 -30.30
N ALA A 16 14.78 -3.75 -30.75
CA ALA A 16 14.81 -4.10 -32.16
C ALA A 16 13.40 -4.27 -32.73
N ILE A 17 12.50 -4.94 -32.01
CA ILE A 17 11.10 -5.10 -32.41
C ILE A 17 10.43 -3.73 -32.52
N VAL A 18 10.58 -2.86 -31.51
CA VAL A 18 9.99 -1.51 -31.54
C VAL A 18 10.53 -0.69 -32.72
N ALA A 19 11.84 -0.75 -32.97
CA ALA A 19 12.46 -0.03 -34.10
C ALA A 19 11.95 -0.54 -35.46
N ILE A 20 11.84 -1.86 -35.64
CA ILE A 20 11.33 -2.48 -36.88
C ILE A 20 9.85 -2.12 -37.07
N CYS A 21 9.02 -2.26 -36.02
CA CYS A 21 7.61 -1.89 -36.07
C CYS A 21 7.43 -0.41 -36.39
N PHE A 22 8.22 0.47 -35.77
CA PHE A 22 8.19 1.91 -36.05
C PHE A 22 8.54 2.19 -37.52
N GLN A 23 9.62 1.61 -38.03
CA GLN A 23 10.03 1.76 -39.43
C GLN A 23 8.97 1.27 -40.42
N LEU A 24 8.34 0.12 -40.14
CA LEU A 24 7.29 -0.44 -40.97
C LEU A 24 6.04 0.45 -40.96
N ILE A 25 5.64 0.96 -39.80
CA ILE A 25 4.51 1.89 -39.66
C ILE A 25 4.80 3.19 -40.40
N THR A 26 5.98 3.80 -40.21
CA THR A 26 6.34 5.05 -40.91
C THR A 26 6.39 4.85 -42.42
N ASN A 27 6.91 3.72 -42.90
CA ASN A 27 6.95 3.41 -44.33
C ASN A 27 5.54 3.19 -44.90
N ALA A 28 4.71 2.39 -44.23
CA ALA A 28 3.34 2.13 -44.66
C ALA A 28 2.53 3.44 -44.71
N VAL A 29 2.68 4.29 -43.71
CA VAL A 29 1.98 5.57 -43.63
C VAL A 29 2.50 6.57 -44.68
N SER A 30 3.81 6.60 -44.95
CA SER A 30 4.41 7.43 -46.01
C SER A 30 3.87 7.08 -47.39
N VAL A 31 3.72 5.78 -47.67
CA VAL A 31 3.15 5.27 -48.92
C VAL A 31 1.66 5.58 -49.02
N LEU A 32 0.89 5.38 -47.96
CA LEU A 32 -0.56 5.67 -47.93
C LEU A 32 -0.89 7.16 -48.07
N LEU A 33 -0.04 8.05 -47.55
CA LEU A 33 -0.27 9.50 -47.53
C LEU A 33 0.42 10.24 -48.70
N GLY A 34 0.92 9.49 -49.69
CA GLY A 34 1.44 10.05 -50.93
C GLY A 34 2.74 10.83 -50.77
N ASN A 35 3.61 10.45 -49.82
CA ASN A 35 4.91 11.07 -49.57
C ASN A 35 4.88 12.60 -49.35
N ARG A 36 3.81 13.13 -48.75
CA ARG A 36 3.77 14.54 -48.35
C ARG A 36 4.59 14.74 -47.07
N PRO A 37 5.74 15.43 -47.11
CA PRO A 37 6.64 15.53 -45.95
C PRO A 37 5.98 16.22 -44.75
N GLU A 38 5.10 17.19 -45.01
CA GLU A 38 4.31 17.90 -43.98
C GLU A 38 3.47 16.94 -43.13
N VAL A 39 2.85 15.94 -43.75
CA VAL A 39 1.98 14.98 -43.08
C VAL A 39 2.78 13.99 -42.24
N ILE A 40 3.96 13.60 -42.72
CA ILE A 40 4.89 12.72 -41.99
C ILE A 40 5.39 13.42 -40.72
N VAL A 41 5.77 14.69 -40.82
CA VAL A 41 6.21 15.50 -39.67
C VAL A 41 5.09 15.67 -38.65
N LEU A 42 3.87 16.01 -39.10
CA LEU A 42 2.72 16.19 -38.22
C LEU A 42 2.37 14.91 -37.46
N LEU A 43 2.41 13.75 -38.14
CA LEU A 43 2.18 12.45 -37.51
C LEU A 43 3.28 12.10 -36.50
N ALA A 44 4.54 12.35 -36.82
CA ALA A 44 5.65 12.11 -35.89
C ALA A 44 5.50 12.96 -34.62
N LEU A 45 5.09 14.22 -34.74
CA LEU A 45 4.78 15.09 -33.61
C LEU A 45 3.60 14.57 -32.79
N ALA A 46 2.53 14.10 -33.44
CA ALA A 46 1.37 13.52 -32.76
C ALA A 46 1.74 12.25 -31.96
N ILE A 47 2.59 11.37 -32.53
CA ILE A 47 3.08 10.18 -31.85
C ILE A 47 3.98 10.57 -30.66
N LEU A 48 4.89 11.52 -30.83
CA LEU A 48 5.73 12.03 -29.74
C LEU A 48 4.90 12.60 -28.59
N LEU A 49 3.86 13.38 -28.91
CA LEU A 49 2.93 13.92 -27.92
C LEU A 49 2.18 12.80 -27.19
N LEU A 50 1.67 11.80 -27.93
CA LEU A 50 1.00 10.64 -27.33
C LEU A 50 1.93 9.87 -26.39
N VAL A 51 3.18 9.62 -26.81
CA VAL A 51 4.20 8.96 -25.99
C VAL A 51 4.50 9.80 -24.74
N ALA A 52 4.62 11.12 -24.86
CA ALA A 52 4.84 12.01 -23.72
C ALA A 52 3.66 11.94 -22.72
N VAL A 53 2.41 11.97 -23.21
CA VAL A 53 1.22 11.85 -22.36
C VAL A 53 1.16 10.50 -21.66
N VAL A 54 1.43 9.40 -22.37
CA VAL A 54 1.45 8.05 -21.79
C VAL A 54 2.58 7.91 -20.78
N ALA A 55 3.77 8.43 -21.09
CA ALA A 55 4.92 8.40 -20.19
C ALA A 55 4.66 9.22 -18.93
N SER A 56 4.11 10.44 -19.03
CA SER A 56 3.72 11.26 -17.88
C SER A 56 2.62 10.61 -17.05
N GLY A 57 1.63 9.97 -17.68
CA GLY A 57 0.61 9.19 -16.98
C GLY A 57 1.21 8.00 -16.23
N ALA A 58 2.12 7.26 -16.86
CA ALA A 58 2.82 6.14 -16.24
C ALA A 58 3.75 6.59 -15.10
N ASP A 59 4.42 7.73 -15.24
CA ASP A 59 5.30 8.31 -14.22
C ASP A 59 4.51 8.84 -13.02
N MET A 60 3.35 9.44 -13.27
CA MET A 60 2.40 9.81 -12.21
C MET A 60 1.89 8.58 -11.44
N ILE A 61 1.75 7.42 -12.10
CA ILE A 61 1.41 6.16 -11.43
C ILE A 61 2.62 5.60 -10.64
N ARG A 62 3.86 5.78 -11.15
CA ARG A 62 5.08 5.33 -10.47
C ARG A 62 5.43 6.19 -9.26
N SER A 63 5.18 7.50 -9.28
CA SER A 63 5.49 8.38 -8.14
C SER A 63 4.71 8.00 -6.88
N HIS A 64 3.51 7.43 -7.01
CA HIS A 64 2.76 6.86 -5.89
C HIS A 64 3.47 5.65 -5.24
N ARG A 65 4.34 4.95 -6.00
CA ARG A 65 5.12 3.81 -5.50
C ARG A 65 6.43 4.21 -4.83
N ALA A 66 6.84 5.48 -4.88
CA ALA A 66 8.14 5.92 -4.38
C ALA A 66 8.33 5.67 -2.88
N LEU A 67 7.25 5.68 -2.10
CA LEU A 67 7.29 5.44 -0.64
C LEU A 67 7.23 3.94 -0.28
N VAL A 68 6.87 3.05 -1.20
CA VAL A 68 6.62 1.63 -0.89
C VAL A 68 7.93 0.96 -0.49
N GLY A 69 7.94 0.34 0.69
CA GLY A 69 9.11 -0.31 1.28
C GLY A 69 10.05 0.63 2.06
N GLU A 70 9.78 1.94 2.07
CA GLU A 70 10.53 2.88 2.89
C GLU A 70 10.15 2.74 4.37
N ALA A 71 11.14 2.82 5.25
CA ALA A 71 10.98 2.68 6.70
C ALA A 71 10.47 3.98 7.36
N LEU A 72 9.51 4.65 6.74
CA LEU A 72 9.00 5.96 7.13
C LEU A 72 7.54 5.91 7.60
N ALA A 73 6.90 4.74 7.68
CA ALA A 73 5.45 4.67 7.92
C ALA A 73 5.03 5.31 9.27
N LEU A 74 5.89 5.25 10.29
CA LEU A 74 5.64 5.88 11.60
C LEU A 74 5.93 7.39 11.63
N ASP A 75 6.63 7.93 10.64
CA ASP A 75 6.92 9.36 10.54
C ASP A 75 5.76 10.12 9.88
N ILE A 76 4.87 9.39 9.22
CA ILE A 76 3.69 9.94 8.56
C ILE A 76 2.57 10.09 9.61
N PRO A 77 2.11 11.31 9.93
CA PRO A 77 1.05 11.48 10.91
C PRO A 77 -0.26 10.80 10.48
N ARG A 78 -0.84 10.01 11.39
CA ARG A 78 -2.11 9.30 11.22
C ARG A 78 -3.01 9.56 12.41
N ARG A 79 -4.22 10.06 12.15
CA ARG A 79 -5.25 10.26 13.17
C ARG A 79 -6.14 9.02 13.32
N GLY A 80 -6.24 8.19 12.28
CA GLY A 80 -6.96 6.91 12.31
C GLY A 80 -6.05 5.73 12.03
N VAL A 81 -6.12 4.66 12.83
CA VAL A 81 -5.38 3.42 12.57
C VAL A 81 -6.30 2.21 12.71
N ILE A 82 -6.28 1.32 11.72
CA ILE A 82 -6.97 0.02 11.82
C ILE A 82 -5.91 -1.06 12.03
N PHE A 83 -6.05 -1.84 13.09
CA PHE A 83 -5.13 -2.94 13.41
C PHE A 83 -5.79 -4.29 13.13
N THR A 84 -5.08 -5.17 12.43
CA THR A 84 -5.31 -6.62 12.59
C THR A 84 -4.66 -7.08 13.89
N VAL A 85 -5.42 -7.68 14.81
CA VAL A 85 -4.93 -8.06 16.14
C VAL A 85 -4.71 -9.56 16.27
N GLY A 86 -3.57 -9.93 16.87
CA GLY A 86 -3.26 -11.30 17.31
C GLY A 86 -3.30 -11.41 18.83
N LEU A 87 -3.14 -12.62 19.36
CA LEU A 87 -3.29 -12.87 20.81
C LEU A 87 -2.31 -12.07 21.68
N ARG A 88 -1.10 -11.82 21.17
CA ARG A 88 -0.03 -11.11 21.89
C ARG A 88 -0.01 -9.60 21.60
N SER A 89 -1.01 -9.07 20.89
CA SER A 89 -1.04 -7.65 20.53
C SER A 89 -1.15 -6.70 21.73
N HIS A 90 -1.54 -7.20 22.91
CA HIS A 90 -1.64 -6.42 24.14
C HIS A 90 -0.37 -6.43 25.00
N GLU A 91 0.67 -7.19 24.62
CA GLU A 91 1.94 -7.24 25.37
C GLU A 91 2.74 -5.92 25.21
N ASP A 92 3.55 -5.57 26.21
CA ASP A 92 4.19 -4.23 26.30
C ASP A 92 5.16 -3.91 25.15
N ASP A 93 5.72 -4.95 24.54
CA ASP A 93 6.65 -4.92 23.42
C ASP A 93 5.97 -5.18 22.06
N SER A 94 4.64 -5.30 22.03
CA SER A 94 3.88 -5.58 20.81
C SER A 94 4.04 -4.47 19.76
N THR A 95 3.91 -4.86 18.50
CA THR A 95 3.94 -3.91 17.38
C THR A 95 2.79 -2.92 17.43
N VAL A 96 1.60 -3.35 17.88
CA VAL A 96 0.43 -2.48 18.07
C VAL A 96 0.72 -1.35 19.05
N LEU A 97 1.28 -1.65 20.23
CA LEU A 97 1.61 -0.62 21.21
C LEU A 97 2.74 0.30 20.72
N LYS A 98 3.70 -0.20 19.94
CA LYS A 98 4.74 0.62 19.30
C LYS A 98 4.14 1.63 18.32
N VAL A 99 3.22 1.17 17.46
CA VAL A 99 2.50 2.04 16.51
C VAL A 99 1.70 3.10 17.28
N PHE A 100 0.99 2.72 18.35
CA PHE A 100 0.27 3.67 19.19
C PHE A 100 1.16 4.75 19.81
N ARG A 101 2.31 4.36 20.37
CA ARG A 101 3.26 5.30 21.00
C ARG A 101 3.82 6.31 19.99
N ALA A 102 4.10 5.85 18.77
CA ALA A 102 4.66 6.66 17.71
C ALA A 102 3.61 7.59 17.06
N LEU A 103 2.49 7.04 16.60
CA LEU A 103 1.47 7.79 15.84
C LEU A 103 0.48 8.55 16.72
N ARG A 104 0.25 8.09 17.96
CA ARG A 104 -0.76 8.61 18.89
C ARG A 104 -2.13 8.84 18.22
N PRO A 105 -2.72 7.80 17.59
CA PRO A 105 -3.94 7.96 16.82
C PRO A 105 -5.12 8.46 17.67
N GLU A 106 -5.98 9.25 17.04
CA GLU A 106 -7.21 9.74 17.66
C GLU A 106 -8.26 8.65 17.72
N PHE A 107 -8.41 7.87 16.65
CA PHE A 107 -9.42 6.81 16.52
C PHE A 107 -8.80 5.50 16.05
N CYS A 108 -9.26 4.38 16.61
CA CYS A 108 -8.73 3.06 16.25
C CYS A 108 -9.80 2.03 15.88
N GLY A 109 -9.60 1.36 14.75
CA GLY A 109 -10.32 0.14 14.41
C GLY A 109 -9.50 -1.09 14.82
N PHE A 110 -10.15 -2.11 15.36
CA PHE A 110 -9.52 -3.37 15.71
C PHE A 110 -10.27 -4.52 15.04
N LEU A 111 -9.54 -5.32 14.25
CA LEU A 111 -10.05 -6.53 13.64
C LEU A 111 -9.36 -7.74 14.27
N GLY A 112 -10.11 -8.53 15.02
CA GLY A 112 -9.63 -9.71 15.73
C GLY A 112 -10.45 -10.95 15.41
N THR A 113 -10.09 -12.09 15.96
CA THR A 113 -10.91 -13.31 15.92
C THR A 113 -11.73 -13.45 17.19
N ASN A 114 -12.69 -14.38 17.21
CA ASN A 114 -13.44 -14.76 18.42
C ASN A 114 -12.51 -15.17 19.59
N ARG A 115 -11.28 -15.62 19.29
CA ARG A 115 -10.29 -15.93 20.32
C ARG A 115 -9.71 -14.67 20.94
N THR A 116 -9.31 -13.68 20.14
CA THR A 116 -8.78 -12.41 20.67
C THR A 116 -9.85 -11.61 21.44
N GLU A 117 -11.11 -11.75 21.06
CA GLU A 117 -12.26 -11.19 21.80
C GLU A 117 -12.44 -11.86 23.17
N ARG A 118 -12.49 -13.20 23.21
CA ARG A 118 -12.60 -13.94 24.48
C ARG A 118 -11.43 -13.68 25.43
N GLU A 119 -10.23 -13.51 24.89
CA GLU A 119 -9.02 -13.18 25.66
C GLU A 119 -8.90 -11.67 25.97
N ARG A 120 -9.90 -10.85 25.57
CA ARG A 120 -9.98 -9.41 25.86
C ARG A 120 -8.73 -8.62 25.46
N VAL A 121 -8.14 -9.02 24.34
CA VAL A 121 -6.86 -8.46 23.84
C VAL A 121 -7.01 -6.97 23.53
N VAL A 122 -8.12 -6.58 22.90
CA VAL A 122 -8.35 -5.18 22.51
C VAL A 122 -8.57 -4.30 23.74
N GLU A 123 -9.32 -4.77 24.73
CA GLU A 123 -9.51 -4.07 25.99
C GLU A 123 -8.17 -3.86 26.71
N GLY A 124 -7.29 -4.86 26.72
CA GLY A 124 -5.95 -4.72 27.28
C GLY A 124 -5.09 -3.69 26.55
N ILE A 125 -5.23 -3.56 25.22
CA ILE A 125 -4.58 -2.49 24.44
C ILE A 125 -5.15 -1.12 24.83
N VAL A 126 -6.47 -1.00 24.79
CA VAL A 126 -7.23 0.24 25.06
C VAL A 126 -6.94 0.79 26.45
N GLU A 127 -6.92 -0.07 27.47
CA GLU A 127 -6.59 0.29 28.85
C GLU A 127 -5.16 0.84 28.95
N LYS A 128 -4.18 0.15 28.37
CA LYS A 128 -2.77 0.55 28.40
C LYS A 128 -2.50 1.90 27.72
N VAL A 129 -3.25 2.22 26.67
CA VAL A 129 -3.06 3.47 25.91
C VAL A 129 -4.04 4.57 26.32
N GLY A 130 -4.98 4.29 27.22
CA GLY A 130 -5.97 5.25 27.70
C GLY A 130 -6.95 5.74 26.62
N LEU A 131 -7.36 4.86 25.70
CA LEU A 131 -8.29 5.23 24.62
C LEU A 131 -9.75 5.19 25.10
N GLY A 132 -10.51 6.25 24.84
CA GLY A 132 -11.93 6.32 25.21
C GLY A 132 -12.80 5.33 24.42
N LEU A 133 -13.91 4.88 25.03
CA LEU A 133 -14.85 3.92 24.41
C LEU A 133 -15.45 4.41 23.08
N ASP A 134 -15.58 5.72 22.91
CA ASP A 134 -16.10 6.36 21.69
C ASP A 134 -15.04 6.52 20.59
N ARG A 135 -13.77 6.25 20.94
CA ARG A 135 -12.59 6.41 20.10
C ARG A 135 -12.05 5.10 19.53
N TYR A 136 -12.70 3.97 19.79
CA TYR A 136 -12.40 2.73 19.09
C TYR A 136 -13.62 1.93 18.67
N LYS A 137 -13.39 1.02 17.72
CA LYS A 137 -14.36 0.02 17.32
C LYS A 137 -13.65 -1.31 17.12
N MET A 138 -14.22 -2.38 17.67
CA MET A 138 -13.73 -3.74 17.47
C MET A 138 -14.72 -4.54 16.63
N ILE A 139 -14.21 -5.36 15.72
CA ILE A 139 -14.97 -6.38 15.00
C ILE A 139 -14.24 -7.72 15.16
N SER A 140 -15.01 -8.76 15.52
CA SER A 140 -14.55 -10.14 15.58
C SER A 140 -14.93 -10.88 14.30
N VAL A 141 -13.98 -11.63 13.72
CA VAL A 141 -14.15 -12.33 12.44
C VAL A 141 -13.81 -13.82 12.52
N ASP A 142 -14.37 -14.58 11.57
CA ASP A 142 -13.88 -15.91 11.20
C ASP A 142 -12.66 -15.75 10.27
N PRO A 143 -11.45 -16.19 10.68
CA PRO A 143 -10.23 -16.01 9.88
C PRO A 143 -10.20 -16.83 8.58
N THR A 144 -11.20 -17.68 8.31
CA THR A 144 -11.30 -18.48 7.09
C THR A 144 -12.11 -17.82 5.98
N ASN A 145 -12.88 -16.77 6.29
CA ASN A 145 -13.76 -16.11 5.33
C ASN A 145 -13.18 -14.77 4.85
N LEU A 146 -12.30 -14.83 3.85
CA LEU A 146 -11.63 -13.66 3.27
C LEU A 146 -12.60 -12.53 2.87
N ARG A 147 -13.76 -12.89 2.28
CA ARG A 147 -14.76 -11.90 1.83
C ARG A 147 -15.35 -11.13 3.01
N SER A 148 -15.80 -11.84 4.05
CA SER A 148 -16.34 -11.20 5.26
C SER A 148 -15.31 -10.29 5.89
N ILE A 149 -14.06 -10.76 6.04
CA ILE A 149 -12.99 -9.96 6.65
C ILE A 149 -12.75 -8.67 5.88
N ARG A 150 -12.73 -8.73 4.54
CA ARG A 150 -12.58 -7.55 3.69
C ARG A 150 -13.72 -6.56 3.90
N ASP A 151 -14.95 -7.05 3.93
CA ASP A 151 -16.14 -6.21 4.12
C ASP A 151 -16.16 -5.56 5.53
N ASP A 152 -15.68 -6.29 6.55
CA ASP A 152 -15.54 -5.80 7.92
C ASP A 152 -14.44 -4.74 8.07
N ILE A 153 -13.29 -4.90 7.40
CA ILE A 153 -12.26 -3.84 7.33
C ILE A 153 -12.82 -2.61 6.63
N ALA A 154 -13.54 -2.78 5.51
CA ALA A 154 -14.18 -1.66 4.83
C ALA A 154 -15.21 -0.95 5.74
N HIS A 155 -15.88 -1.68 6.63
CA HIS A 155 -16.75 -1.10 7.65
C HIS A 155 -15.98 -0.30 8.71
N LEU A 156 -14.81 -0.76 9.13
CA LEU A 156 -13.93 0.00 10.03
C LEU A 156 -13.40 1.27 9.37
N ILE A 157 -13.03 1.23 8.08
CA ILE A 157 -12.62 2.41 7.31
C ILE A 157 -13.77 3.43 7.25
N ARG A 158 -14.98 2.99 6.87
CA ARG A 158 -16.17 3.87 6.86
C ARG A 158 -16.51 4.42 8.23
N TRP A 159 -16.29 3.65 9.29
CA TRP A 159 -16.47 4.15 10.65
C TRP A 159 -15.47 5.27 10.98
N LEU A 160 -14.20 5.14 10.63
CA LEU A 160 -13.22 6.22 10.78
C LEU A 160 -13.61 7.46 9.95
N GLN A 161 -14.07 7.27 8.72
CA GLN A 161 -14.59 8.37 7.89
C GLN A 161 -15.78 9.08 8.55
N SER A 162 -16.67 8.34 9.21
CA SER A 162 -17.78 8.92 9.98
C SER A 162 -17.33 9.75 11.18
N LYS A 163 -16.07 9.61 11.62
CA LYS A 163 -15.41 10.47 12.63
C LYS A 163 -14.74 11.71 12.03
N GLY A 164 -14.93 11.97 10.73
CA GLY A 164 -14.37 13.12 10.02
C GLY A 164 -12.92 12.93 9.57
N LEU A 165 -12.47 11.68 9.43
CA LEU A 165 -11.14 11.36 8.89
C LEU A 165 -11.21 11.17 7.38
N ASP A 166 -10.29 11.82 6.65
CA ASP A 166 -10.07 11.52 5.24
C ASP A 166 -9.13 10.31 5.05
N GLU A 167 -9.03 9.79 3.83
CA GLU A 167 -8.21 8.62 3.51
C GLU A 167 -6.72 8.82 3.85
N ARG A 168 -6.25 10.07 3.81
CA ARG A 168 -4.86 10.42 4.06
C ARG A 168 -4.55 10.42 5.55
N ALA A 169 -5.51 10.73 6.40
CA ALA A 169 -5.39 10.72 7.85
C ALA A 169 -5.46 9.31 8.46
N MET A 170 -5.75 8.28 7.64
CA MET A 170 -5.92 6.90 8.06
C MET A 170 -4.79 6.00 7.59
N VAL A 171 -4.60 4.86 8.26
CA VAL A 171 -3.75 3.76 7.79
C VAL A 171 -4.30 2.42 8.28
N VAL A 172 -4.13 1.36 7.49
CA VAL A 172 -4.37 -0.03 7.90
C VAL A 172 -3.05 -0.70 8.21
N ASP A 173 -2.87 -1.12 9.46
CA ASP A 173 -1.71 -1.87 9.94
C ASP A 173 -1.94 -3.38 9.74
N LEU A 174 -1.09 -3.97 8.92
CA LEU A 174 -1.18 -5.36 8.46
C LEU A 174 -0.31 -6.30 9.30
N THR A 175 0.26 -5.84 10.42
CA THR A 175 1.32 -6.57 11.12
C THR A 175 0.80 -7.77 11.90
N GLY A 176 -0.38 -7.63 12.52
CA GLY A 176 -0.94 -8.64 13.41
C GLY A 176 -1.98 -9.54 12.75
N GLY A 177 -2.54 -10.45 13.55
CA GLY A 177 -3.55 -11.41 13.08
C GLY A 177 -2.97 -12.50 12.18
N THR A 178 -3.83 -13.14 11.39
CA THR A 178 -3.42 -14.19 10.45
C THR A 178 -3.02 -13.59 9.09
N ALA A 179 -2.32 -14.37 8.26
CA ALA A 179 -2.00 -13.97 6.90
C ALA A 179 -3.26 -13.66 6.07
N ILE A 180 -4.34 -14.43 6.24
CA ILE A 180 -5.62 -14.20 5.55
C ILE A 180 -6.22 -12.85 5.96
N MET A 181 -6.17 -12.49 7.25
CA MET A 181 -6.62 -11.18 7.73
C MET A 181 -5.80 -10.04 7.11
N SER A 182 -4.47 -10.20 7.04
CA SER A 182 -3.57 -9.20 6.47
C SER A 182 -3.84 -8.98 4.97
N VAL A 183 -4.07 -10.07 4.22
CA VAL A 183 -4.43 -9.99 2.79
C VAL A 183 -5.78 -9.31 2.60
N ALA A 184 -6.82 -9.71 3.36
CA ALA A 184 -8.13 -9.07 3.28
C ALA A 184 -8.09 -7.58 3.64
N ALA A 185 -7.31 -7.23 4.68
CA ALA A 185 -7.12 -5.86 5.11
C ALA A 185 -6.42 -5.01 4.03
N LEU A 186 -5.39 -5.56 3.37
CA LEU A 186 -4.74 -4.91 2.24
C LEU A 186 -5.71 -4.69 1.07
N MET A 187 -6.51 -5.71 0.70
CA MET A 187 -7.50 -5.58 -0.37
C MET A 187 -8.53 -4.49 -0.07
N ALA A 188 -9.07 -4.47 1.16
CA ALA A 188 -10.04 -3.45 1.57
C ALA A 188 -9.44 -2.04 1.60
N ALA A 189 -8.18 -1.92 2.04
CA ALA A 189 -7.46 -0.65 2.06
C ALA A 189 -7.26 -0.12 0.63
N ASP A 190 -6.85 -0.98 -0.31
CA ASP A 190 -6.66 -0.62 -1.73
C ASP A 190 -7.97 -0.23 -2.42
N ASP A 191 -9.04 -1.01 -2.20
CA ASP A 191 -10.39 -0.73 -2.73
C ASP A 191 -10.89 0.67 -2.31
N LEU A 192 -10.51 1.13 -1.11
CA LEU A 192 -10.91 2.42 -0.53
C LEU A 192 -9.80 3.48 -0.56
N ARG A 193 -8.67 3.21 -1.22
CA ARG A 193 -7.51 4.12 -1.33
C ARG A 193 -6.99 4.65 0.02
N VAL A 194 -7.01 3.79 1.03
CA VAL A 194 -6.42 4.06 2.35
C VAL A 194 -5.02 3.44 2.38
N ASP A 195 -4.06 4.19 2.92
CA ASP A 195 -2.68 3.72 3.02
C ASP A 195 -2.60 2.45 3.90
N SER A 196 -1.62 1.60 3.62
CA SER A 196 -1.34 0.43 4.45
C SER A 196 0.11 0.39 4.90
N GLN A 197 0.36 -0.18 6.07
CA GLN A 197 1.68 -0.29 6.66
C GLN A 197 1.92 -1.68 7.27
N TYR A 198 3.18 -2.00 7.49
CA TYR A 198 3.62 -3.23 8.14
C TYR A 198 4.84 -2.97 9.02
N ILE A 199 4.83 -3.46 10.25
CA ILE A 199 5.97 -3.36 11.16
C ILE A 199 6.80 -4.64 11.04
N ALA A 200 7.84 -4.59 10.22
CA ALA A 200 8.83 -5.65 10.11
C ALA A 200 9.71 -5.69 11.36
N SER A 201 10.07 -6.89 11.83
CA SER A 201 11.04 -7.10 12.91
C SER A 201 12.04 -8.17 12.49
N GLU A 202 13.26 -8.07 13.00
CA GLU A 202 14.16 -9.22 13.02
C GLU A 202 13.75 -10.17 14.14
N PHE A 203 13.95 -11.47 13.95
CA PHE A 203 13.59 -12.51 14.91
C PHE A 203 14.83 -13.24 15.40
N ASP A 204 14.82 -13.60 16.69
CA ASP A 204 15.86 -14.43 17.30
C ASP A 204 15.69 -15.92 16.91
N ALA A 205 16.61 -16.76 17.40
CA ALA A 205 16.58 -18.21 17.15
C ALA A 205 15.32 -18.92 17.71
N ASN A 206 14.57 -18.25 18.60
CA ASN A 206 13.33 -18.75 19.20
C ASN A 206 12.08 -18.13 18.54
N ASN A 207 12.24 -17.48 17.38
CA ASN A 207 11.18 -16.80 16.66
C ASN A 207 10.49 -15.70 17.50
N LYS A 208 11.24 -15.03 18.38
CA LYS A 208 10.78 -13.82 19.08
C LYS A 208 11.34 -12.57 18.39
N PRO A 209 10.52 -11.51 18.25
CA PRO A 209 11.00 -10.26 17.67
C PRO A 209 12.10 -9.66 18.56
N ILE A 210 13.23 -9.30 17.96
CA ILE A 210 14.33 -8.64 18.65
C ILE A 210 13.92 -7.18 18.93
N PRO A 211 13.93 -6.71 20.18
CA PRO A 211 13.59 -5.33 20.50
C PRO A 211 14.54 -4.34 19.79
N GLY A 212 13.97 -3.28 19.19
CA GLY A 212 14.74 -2.23 18.54
C GLY A 212 15.03 -2.47 17.05
N THR A 213 14.76 -3.66 16.51
CA THR A 213 14.90 -3.96 15.06
C THR A 213 13.64 -3.66 14.26
N GLN A 214 12.61 -3.10 14.90
CA GLN A 214 11.33 -2.80 14.27
C GLN A 214 11.49 -1.71 13.21
N ARG A 215 11.03 -2.00 11.99
CA ARG A 215 10.99 -1.06 10.88
C ARG A 215 9.57 -0.97 10.33
N ALA A 216 9.06 0.25 10.26
CA ALA A 216 7.71 0.50 9.80
C ALA A 216 7.70 0.79 8.31
N LEU A 217 7.28 -0.19 7.53
CA LEU A 217 7.27 -0.15 6.09
C LEU A 217 5.94 0.40 5.59
N VAL A 218 6.00 1.34 4.65
CA VAL A 218 4.82 1.71 3.86
C VAL A 218 4.57 0.59 2.84
N VAL A 219 3.39 -0.01 2.88
CA VAL A 219 2.99 -1.09 1.97
C VAL A 219 2.25 -0.52 0.76
N THR A 220 1.30 0.37 0.98
CA THR A 220 0.64 1.17 -0.07
C THR A 220 0.49 2.62 0.39
N SER A 221 0.63 3.55 -0.56
CA SER A 221 0.42 4.98 -0.33
C SER A 221 -0.38 5.59 -1.48
N TYR A 222 -1.44 6.31 -1.15
CA TYR A 222 -2.28 7.06 -2.10
C TYR A 222 -2.14 8.57 -1.91
N ARG A 223 -1.17 9.00 -1.11
CA ARG A 223 -0.83 10.42 -0.98
C ARG A 223 -0.24 10.92 -2.29
N LYS A 224 -0.76 12.04 -2.81
CA LYS A 224 -0.08 12.78 -3.88
C LYS A 224 1.15 13.45 -3.29
N ALA A 225 2.31 13.26 -3.93
CA ALA A 225 3.51 14.05 -3.68
C ALA A 225 3.24 15.53 -3.95
#